data_AF-A0A1D8PMC2-F1
#
_entry.id   AF-A0A1D8PMC2-F1
#
_cell.length_a   1.000
_cell.length_b   1.000
_cell.length_c   1.000
_cell.angle_alpha   90.00
_cell.angle_beta   90.00
_cell.angle_gamma   90.00
#
_symmetry.space_group_name_H-M   'P 1'
#
loop_
_entity.id
_entity.type
_entity.pdbx_description
1 polymer ?
#
loop_
_entity_poly.entity_id
_entity_poly.type
_entity_poly.pdbx_seq_one_letter_code
_entity_poly.pdbx_strand_id
1 'polypeptide(L)'
;MDKLQEIIEFPVTIPNQRKPYQLIQTASIINVITSLIIGIITDSIQKICISFIIQFIILLLLVSPNWLFQSEQSLEWLTVKF
;
A
#
# COMPACT_ATOMS: atom_id res chain seq x y z
N MET A 1 -2.31 27.12 -23.27
CA MET A 1 -1.94 26.17 -22.20
C MET A 1 -1.57 24.81 -22.78
N ASP A 2 -2.23 24.37 -23.85
CA ASP A 2 -2.03 23.05 -24.48
C ASP A 2 -0.58 22.75 -24.88
N LYS A 3 0.15 23.73 -25.44
CA LYS A 3 1.57 23.56 -25.81
C LYS A 3 2.50 23.26 -24.63
N LEU A 4 2.17 23.69 -23.41
CA LEU A 4 3.00 23.42 -22.23
C LEU A 4 2.78 22.01 -21.69
N GLN A 5 1.55 21.48 -21.79
CA GLN A 5 1.24 20.12 -21.36
C GLN A 5 1.90 19.06 -22.26
N GLU A 6 2.06 19.32 -23.55
CA GLU A 6 2.74 18.39 -24.47
C GLU A 6 4.24 18.23 -24.16
N ILE A 7 4.88 19.28 -23.63
CA ILE A 7 6.31 19.32 -23.34
C ILE A 7 6.61 18.72 -21.95
N ILE A 8 5.63 18.75 -21.05
CA ILE A 8 5.79 18.40 -19.64
C ILE A 8 4.86 17.23 -19.31
N GLU A 9 5.38 16.01 -19.38
CA GLU A 9 4.75 14.88 -18.68
C GLU A 9 5.13 15.01 -17.20
N PHE A 10 4.15 15.28 -16.35
CA PHE A 10 4.32 15.06 -14.92
C PHE A 10 4.35 13.55 -14.69
N PRO A 11 5.45 12.96 -14.21
CA PRO A 11 5.40 11.57 -13.76
C PRO A 11 4.57 11.53 -12.48
N VAL A 12 3.25 11.40 -12.62
CA VAL A 12 2.31 11.25 -11.48
C VAL A 12 2.52 9.90 -10.78
N THR A 13 3.42 9.05 -11.28
CA THR A 13 3.80 7.81 -10.61
C THR A 13 4.96 8.09 -9.64
N ILE A 14 4.63 8.24 -8.37
CA ILE A 14 5.62 8.18 -7.29
C ILE A 14 6.33 6.82 -7.41
N PRO A 15 7.67 6.80 -7.61
CA PRO A 15 8.40 5.56 -7.75
C PRO A 15 8.18 4.68 -6.51
N ASN A 16 8.21 3.37 -6.71
CA ASN A 16 8.07 2.38 -5.64
C ASN A 16 6.67 2.25 -4.98
N GLN A 17 5.61 2.93 -5.43
CA GLN A 17 4.23 2.71 -4.91
C GLN A 17 3.63 1.32 -5.26
N ARG A 18 4.03 0.72 -6.39
CA ARG A 18 3.42 -0.54 -6.87
C ARG A 18 3.67 -1.72 -5.91
N LYS A 19 4.87 -1.82 -5.34
CA LYS A 19 5.25 -2.89 -4.41
C LYS A 19 4.47 -2.87 -3.09
N PRO A 20 4.43 -1.77 -2.32
CA PRO A 20 3.63 -1.69 -1.11
C PRO A 20 2.14 -1.82 -1.42
N TYR A 21 1.66 -1.28 -2.55
CA TYR A 21 0.26 -1.47 -2.97
C TYR A 21 -0.10 -2.95 -3.15
N GLN A 22 0.74 -3.73 -3.86
CA GLN A 22 0.54 -5.17 -4.03
C GLN A 22 0.59 -5.94 -2.70
N LEU A 23 1.50 -5.56 -1.80
CA LEU A 23 1.58 -6.14 -0.45
C LEU A 23 0.33 -5.86 0.37
N ILE A 24 -0.15 -4.62 0.37
CA ILE A 24 -1.38 -4.23 1.06
C ILE A 24 -2.57 -5.01 0.50
N GLN A 25 -2.72 -5.07 -0.83
CA GLN A 25 -3.81 -5.81 -1.46
C GLN A 25 -3.80 -7.30 -1.09
N THR A 26 -2.64 -7.93 -1.15
CA THR A 26 -2.47 -9.35 -0.78
C THR A 26 -2.80 -9.56 0.71
N ALA A 27 -2.30 -8.68 1.58
CA ALA A 27 -2.58 -8.74 3.01
C ALA A 27 -4.07 -8.53 3.33
N SER A 28 -4.76 -7.64 2.62
CA SER A 28 -6.21 -7.45 2.77
C SER A 28 -7.00 -8.71 2.39
N ILE A 29 -6.62 -9.39 1.31
CA ILE A 29 -7.27 -10.65 0.92
C ILE A 29 -7.07 -11.72 2.00
N ILE A 30 -5.83 -11.88 2.49
CA ILE A 30 -5.51 -12.81 3.57
C ILE A 30 -6.29 -12.45 4.84
N ASN A 31 -6.43 -11.16 5.13
CA ASN A 31 -7.18 -10.69 6.29
C ASN A 31 -8.65 -11.06 6.21
N VAL A 32 -9.31 -10.84 5.08
CA VAL A 32 -10.71 -11.24 4.87
C VAL A 32 -10.88 -12.75 5.05
N ILE A 33 -10.01 -13.56 4.46
CA ILE A 33 -10.06 -15.02 4.58
C ILE A 33 -9.89 -15.46 6.03
N THR A 34 -8.90 -14.91 6.73
CA THR A 34 -8.62 -15.28 8.12
C THR A 34 -9.73 -14.83 9.06
N SER A 35 -10.24 -13.61 8.87
CA SER A 35 -11.34 -13.06 9.65
C SER A 35 -12.62 -13.86 9.47
N LEU A 36 -12.90 -14.35 8.25
CA LEU A 36 -14.02 -15.25 7.97
C LEU A 36 -13.86 -16.59 8.73
N ILE A 37 -12.68 -17.21 8.67
CA ILE A 37 -12.39 -18.47 9.36
C ILE A 37 -12.57 -18.29 10.88
N ILE A 38 -12.01 -17.23 11.45
CA ILE A 38 -12.11 -16.95 12.89
C ILE A 38 -13.55 -16.66 13.29
N GLY A 39 -14.29 -15.94 12.46
CA GLY A 39 -15.71 -15.69 12.67
C GLY A 39 -16.54 -16.97 12.71
N ILE A 40 -16.33 -17.88 11.76
CA ILE A 40 -17.03 -19.18 11.70
C ILE A 40 -16.70 -20.05 12.92
N ILE A 41 -15.43 -20.08 13.35
CA ILE A 41 -14.99 -20.95 14.45
C ILE A 41 -15.42 -20.40 15.81
N THR A 42 -15.41 -19.08 15.98
CA THR A 42 -15.56 -18.46 17.30
C THR A 42 -16.96 -17.92 17.56
N ASP A 43 -17.68 -17.50 16.52
CA ASP A 43 -18.94 -16.76 16.62
C ASP A 43 -18.84 -15.53 17.55
N SER A 44 -17.67 -14.88 17.59
CA SER A 44 -17.40 -13.72 18.44
C SER A 44 -16.73 -12.61 17.66
N ILE A 45 -17.43 -11.47 17.57
CA ILE A 45 -16.94 -10.24 16.95
C ILE A 45 -15.64 -9.77 17.62
N GLN A 46 -15.51 -9.92 18.94
CA GLN A 46 -14.32 -9.49 19.66
C GLN A 46 -13.04 -10.20 19.17
N LYS A 47 -13.10 -11.52 18.92
CA LYS A 47 -11.92 -12.26 18.43
C LYS A 47 -11.59 -11.93 16.97
N ILE A 48 -12.60 -11.64 16.15
CA ILE A 48 -12.40 -11.13 14.79
C ILE A 48 -11.65 -9.79 14.85
N CYS A 49 -12.08 -8.87 15.70
CA CYS A 49 -11.41 -7.58 15.87
C CYS A 49 -9.96 -7.73 16.36
N ILE A 50 -9.71 -8.60 17.34
CA ILE A 50 -8.34 -8.87 17.83
C ILE A 50 -7.47 -9.44 16.70
N SER A 51 -8.00 -10.39 15.91
CA SER A 51 -7.28 -10.92 14.74
C SER A 51 -6.96 -9.83 13.73
N PHE A 52 -7.93 -8.97 13.42
CA PHE A 52 -7.74 -7.85 12.49
C PHE A 52 -6.63 -6.92 12.97
N ILE A 53 -6.63 -6.55 14.26
CA ILE A 53 -5.60 -5.69 14.87
C ILE A 53 -4.21 -6.35 14.77
N ILE A 54 -4.10 -7.63 15.11
CA ILE A 54 -2.84 -8.37 15.02
C ILE A 54 -2.32 -8.37 13.57
N GLN A 55 -3.18 -8.65 12.59
CA GLN A 55 -2.80 -8.64 11.18
C GLN A 55 -2.42 -7.25 10.68
N PHE A 56 -3.11 -6.20 11.16
CA PHE A 56 -2.78 -4.83 10.83
C PHE A 56 -1.40 -4.43 11.38
N ILE A 57 -1.08 -4.82 12.63
CA ILE A 57 0.25 -4.58 13.21
C ILE A 57 1.33 -5.31 12.41
N ILE A 58 1.10 -6.58 12.04
CA ILE A 58 2.03 -7.34 11.19
C ILE A 58 2.24 -6.63 9.84
N LEU A 59 1.16 -6.18 9.19
CA LEU A 59 1.25 -5.45 7.93
C LEU A 59 2.05 -4.16 8.07
N LEU A 60 1.82 -3.39 9.14
CA LEU A 60 2.59 -2.18 9.43
C LEU A 60 4.08 -2.50 9.58
N LEU A 61 4.44 -3.57 10.29
CA LEU A 61 5.84 -3.97 10.45
C LEU A 61 6.50 -4.40 9.14
N LEU A 62 5.74 -4.97 8.21
CA LEU A 62 6.26 -5.38 6.90
C LEU A 62 6.40 -4.22 5.92
N VAL A 63 5.48 -3.25 5.95
CA VAL A 63 5.43 -2.14 4.99
C VAL A 63 6.19 -0.91 5.48
N SER A 64 6.21 -0.65 6.79
CA SER A 64 6.88 0.53 7.36
C SER A 64 8.37 0.63 7.06
N PRO A 65 9.18 -0.45 6.98
CA PRO A 65 10.59 -0.32 6.63
C PRO A 65 10.78 0.25 5.22
N ASN A 66 9.94 -0.14 4.27
CA ASN A 66 10.02 0.41 2.91
C ASN A 66 9.74 1.91 2.91
N TRP A 67 8.78 2.37 3.72
CA TRP A 67 8.46 3.80 3.81
C TRP A 67 9.51 4.59 4.62
N LEU A 68 10.05 4.02 5.69
CA LEU A 68 11.01 4.68 6.57
C LEU A 68 12.44 4.71 6.00
N PHE A 69 12.84 3.68 5.26
CA PHE A 69 14.23 3.50 4.82
C PHE A 69 14.44 3.75 3.32
N GLN A 70 13.41 3.75 2.49
CA GLN A 70 13.60 4.18 1.10
C GLN A 70 13.47 5.69 1.03
N SER A 71 14.61 6.37 0.86
CA SER A 71 14.63 7.72 0.31
C SER A 71 13.88 7.65 -1.03
N GLU A 72 12.72 8.27 -1.12
CA GLU A 72 12.03 8.43 -2.40
C GLU A 72 13.06 8.93 -3.41
N GLN A 73 13.13 8.30 -4.59
CA GLN A 73 13.82 8.95 -5.71
C GLN A 73 13.18 10.33 -5.83
N SER A 74 14.01 11.38 -5.80
CA SER A 74 13.55 12.75 -5.92
C SER A 74 12.49 12.79 -7.01
N LEU A 75 11.27 13.20 -6.67
CA LEU A 75 10.22 13.45 -7.65
C LEU A 75 10.86 14.27 -8.77
N GLU A 76 11.10 13.66 -9.92
CA GLU A 76 11.53 14.37 -11.11
C GLU A 76 10.29 15.12 -11.58
N TRP A 77 10.00 16.26 -10.94
CA TRP A 77 8.79 17.04 -11.19
C TRP A 77 8.67 17.46 -12.66
N LEU A 78 9.78 17.44 -13.40
CA LEU A 78 9.87 17.85 -14.79
C LEU A 78 10.90 16.97 -15.51
N THR A 79 10.44 15.99 -16.28
CA THR A 79 11.26 15.42 -17.37
C THR A 79 10.97 16.23 -18.62
N VAL A 80 11.94 17.03 -19.06
CA VAL A 80 11.84 17.76 -20.34
C VAL A 80 12.05 16.74 -21.46
N LYS A 81 11.03 16.51 -22.30
CA LYS A 81 11.21 15.79 -23.56
C LYS A 81 12.17 16.60 -24.44
N PHE A 82 13.36 16.04 -24.70
CA PHE A 82 14.18 16.40 -25.85
C PHE A 82 14.00 15.34 -26.93
#